data_AF-A0A0F9FRV5-F1
#
_entry.id   AF-A0A0F9FRV5-F1
#
_cell.length_a   1.000
_cell.length_b   1.000
_cell.length_c   1.000
_cell.angle_alpha   90.00
_cell.angle_beta   90.00
_cell.angle_gamma   90.00
#
_symmetry.space_group_name_H-M   'P 1'
#
loop_
_entity.id
_entity.type
_entity.pdbx_description
1 polymer ?
#
loop_
_entity_poly.entity_id
_entity_poly.type
_entity_poly.pdbx_seq_one_letter_code
_entity_poly.pdbx_strand_id
1 'polypeptide(L)' 'VMSLPPDTVEVALENKCDICKDKNAKYYNTLYYIHICSNKCFEEFVVGYNREIEEIARKRLDPDEMKTIRKEKDDL' A
#
# COMPACT_ATOMS: atom_id res chain seq x y z
N VAL A 1 21.17 -1.77 -2.88
CA VAL A 1 20.30 -2.17 -4.01
C VAL A 1 18.92 -2.36 -3.41
N MET A 2 17.98 -1.43 -3.63
CA MET A 2 16.64 -1.59 -3.05
C MET A 2 15.90 -2.67 -3.83
N SER A 3 15.57 -3.76 -3.16
CA SER A 3 14.83 -4.88 -3.72
C SER A 3 13.46 -4.43 -4.20
N LEU A 4 12.96 -5.06 -5.27
CA LEU A 4 11.58 -4.89 -5.67
C LEU A 4 10.66 -5.35 -4.53
N PRO A 5 9.45 -4.78 -4.41
CA PRO A 5 8.48 -5.26 -3.44
C PRO A 5 8.24 -6.77 -3.60
N PRO A 6 7.95 -7.49 -2.51
CA PRO A 6 7.53 -8.88 -2.61
C PRO A 6 6.31 -8.98 -3.53
N ASP A 7 6.15 -10.14 -4.17
CA ASP A 7 5.00 -10.42 -5.03
C ASP A 7 4.90 -9.49 -6.24
N THR A 8 6.04 -9.04 -6.78
CA THR A 8 6.10 -8.27 -8.03
C THR A 8 6.63 -9.11 -9.18
N VAL A 9 5.98 -8.98 -10.33
CA VAL A 9 6.40 -9.59 -11.59
C VAL A 9 6.64 -8.51 -12.63
N GLU A 10 7.61 -8.70 -13.51
CA GLU A 10 7.81 -7.80 -14.65
C GLU A 10 6.65 -7.93 -15.65
N VAL A 11 6.29 -6.81 -16.28
CA VAL A 11 5.19 -6.75 -17.26
C VAL A 11 5.58 -6.01 -18.52
N ALA A 12 4.80 -6.23 -19.59
CA ALA A 12 4.93 -5.49 -20.83
C ALA A 12 4.72 -3.98 -20.61
N LEU A 13 5.52 -3.15 -21.28
CA LEU A 13 5.54 -1.68 -21.17
C LEU A 13 4.29 -0.99 -21.77
N GLU A 14 3.22 -1.71 -22.04
CA GLU A 14 1.95 -1.18 -22.55
C GLU A 14 1.03 -0.67 -21.43
N ASN A 15 1.17 -1.23 -20.22
CA ASN A 15 0.36 -0.82 -19.07
C ASN A 15 0.89 0.50 -18.49
N LYS A 16 -0.02 1.39 -18.07
CA LYS A 16 0.33 2.61 -17.33
C LYS A 16 0.50 2.32 -15.84
N CYS A 17 1.40 3.04 -15.19
CA CYS A 17 1.55 3.00 -13.74
C CYS A 17 0.26 3.44 -13.08
N ASP A 18 -0.28 2.63 -12.18
CA ASP A 18 -1.55 2.92 -11.52
C ASP A 18 -1.49 4.05 -10.51
N ILE A 19 -0.28 4.45 -10.12
CA ILE A 19 -0.06 5.47 -9.10
C ILE A 19 0.17 6.84 -9.74
N CYS A 20 1.17 6.97 -10.62
CA CYS A 20 1.49 8.26 -11.23
C CYS A 20 0.80 8.50 -12.58
N LYS A 21 0.32 7.45 -13.28
CA LYS A 21 -0.30 7.48 -14.62
C LYS A 21 0.55 8.08 -15.75
N ASP A 22 1.68 8.70 -15.46
CA ASP A 22 2.57 9.32 -16.45
C ASP A 22 3.50 8.33 -17.16
N LYS A 23 3.95 7.32 -16.42
CA LYS A 23 4.96 6.35 -16.89
C LYS A 23 4.32 5.01 -17.20
N ASN A 24 4.92 4.27 -18.12
CA ASN A 24 4.57 2.87 -18.31
C ASN A 24 5.04 2.07 -17.09
N ALA A 25 4.21 1.12 -16.68
CA ALA A 25 4.52 0.20 -15.63
C ALA A 25 5.64 -0.74 -16.07
N LYS A 26 6.47 -1.10 -15.10
CA LYS A 26 7.53 -2.10 -15.26
C LYS A 26 7.19 -3.38 -14.51
N TYR A 27 6.43 -3.23 -13.43
CA TYR A 27 6.07 -4.33 -12.57
C TYR A 27 4.57 -4.32 -12.30
N TYR A 28 4.04 -5.51 -12.06
CA TYR A 28 2.71 -5.73 -11.52
C TYR A 28 2.85 -6.39 -10.16
N ASN A 29 2.25 -5.80 -9.14
CA ASN A 29 2.21 -6.39 -7.80
C ASN A 29 0.97 -7.28 -7.70
N THR A 30 1.17 -8.59 -7.51
CA THR A 30 0.09 -9.57 -7.48
C THR A 30 -0.69 -9.59 -6.16
N LEU A 31 -0.10 -9.09 -5.07
CA LEU A 31 -0.80 -8.98 -3.78
C LEU A 31 -1.85 -7.87 -3.81
N TYR A 32 -1.49 -6.71 -4.37
CA TYR A 32 -2.32 -5.51 -4.40
C TYR A 32 -3.04 -5.29 -5.74
N TYR A 33 -2.74 -6.11 -6.75
CA TYR A 33 -3.32 -6.03 -8.10
C TYR A 33 -3.10 -4.67 -8.78
N ILE A 34 -1.88 -4.12 -8.66
CA ILE A 34 -1.53 -2.80 -9.19
C ILE A 34 -0.30 -2.84 -10.10
N HIS A 35 -0.30 -1.98 -11.12
CA HIS A 35 0.85 -1.73 -11.97
C HIS A 35 1.70 -0.58 -11.41
N ILE A 36 3.01 -0.79 -11.29
CA ILE A 36 3.94 0.20 -10.76
C ILE A 36 5.12 0.44 -11.72
N CYS A 37 5.54 1.69 -11.86
CA CYS A 37 6.73 2.03 -12.65
C CYS A 37 8.02 2.09 -11.83
N SER A 38 7.92 2.15 -10.50
CA SER A 38 9.05 2.30 -9.58
C SER A 38 8.69 1.89 -8.15
N ASN A 39 9.72 1.61 -7.34
CA ASN A 39 9.56 1.40 -5.90
C ASN A 39 8.93 2.61 -5.21
N LYS A 40 9.31 3.84 -5.61
CA LYS A 40 8.72 5.06 -5.06
C LYS A 40 7.20 5.09 -5.21
N CYS A 41 6.68 4.72 -6.39
CA CYS A 41 5.24 4.65 -6.61
C CYS A 41 4.58 3.55 -5.75
N PHE A 42 5.26 2.43 -5.53
CA PHE A 42 4.76 1.40 -4.63
C PHE A 42 4.73 1.85 -3.16
N GLU A 43 5.76 2.55 -2.69
CA GLU A 43 5.79 3.11 -1.33
C GLU A 43 4.67 4.13 -1.11
N GLU A 44 4.44 5.03 -2.07
CA GLU A 44 3.33 6.00 -2.04
C GLU A 44 1.98 5.29 -1.95
N PHE A 45 1.79 4.20 -2.73
CA PHE A 45 0.60 3.37 -2.66
C PHE A 45 0.40 2.73 -1.28
N VAL A 46 1.43 2.09 -0.72
CA VAL A 46 1.34 1.39 0.57
C VAL A 46 1.01 2.36 1.70
N VAL A 47 1.60 3.55 1.71
CA VAL A 47 1.29 4.59 2.71
C VAL A 47 -0.17 5.00 2.61
N GLY A 48 -0.69 5.22 1.40
CA GLY A 48 -2.10 5.55 1.18
C GLY A 48 -3.04 4.42 1.60
N TYR A 49 -2.75 3.19 1.17
CA TYR A 49 -3.53 2.00 1.48
C TYR A 49 -3.62 1.74 2.99
N ASN A 50 -2.50 1.82 3.71
CA ASN A 50 -2.49 1.65 5.16
C ASN A 50 -3.31 2.74 5.86
N ARG A 51 -3.21 3.99 5.40
CA ARG A 51 -4.02 5.09 5.95
C ARG A 51 -5.52 4.84 5.77
N GLU A 52 -5.94 4.38 4.60
CA GLU A 52 -7.34 4.05 4.33
C GLU A 52 -7.83 2.90 5.21
N ILE A 53 -7.03 1.83 5.36
CA ILE A 53 -7.34 0.72 6.26
C ILE A 53 -7.51 1.21 7.69
N GLU A 54 -6.59 2.04 8.19
CA GLU A 54 -6.69 2.59 9.53
C GLU A 54 -7.96 3.45 9.70
N GLU A 55 -8.30 4.28 8.71
CA GLU A 55 -9.53 5.08 8.73
C GLU A 55 -10.79 4.20 8.75
N ILE A 56 -10.81 3.10 7.98
CA ILE A 56 -11.91 2.14 7.97
C ILE A 56 -11.99 1.42 9.32
N ALA A 57 -10.86 0.96 9.86
CA ALA A 57 -10.80 0.30 11.17
C ALA A 57 -11.34 1.23 12.26
N ARG A 58 -10.91 2.50 12.28
CA ARG A 58 -11.43 3.51 13.22
C ARG A 58 -12.93 3.73 13.14
N LYS A 59 -13.51 3.68 11.93
CA LYS A 59 -14.95 3.86 11.72
C LYS A 59 -15.78 2.62 12.04
N ARG A 60 -15.17 1.43 12.02
CA ARG A 60 -15.84 0.15 12.25
C ARG A 60 -15.70 -0.37 13.68
N LEU A 61 -14.66 0.05 14.39
CA LEU A 61 -14.46 -0.29 15.79
C LEU A 61 -15.37 0.58 16.66
N ASP A 62 -16.07 -0.05 17.60
CA ASP A 62 -16.78 0.68 18.66
C ASP A 62 -15.78 1.51 19.48
N PRO A 63 -16.16 2.71 19.97
CA PRO A 63 -15.26 3.62 20.67
C PRO A 63 -14.57 3.00 21.91
N ASP A 64 -15.17 1.97 22.53
CA ASP A 64 -14.56 1.22 23.63
C ASP A 64 -13.43 0.27 23.20
N GLU A 65 -13.51 -0.33 22.00
CA GLU A 65 -12.43 -1.20 21.48
C GLU A 65 -11.21 -0.37 21.06
N MET A 66 -11.44 0.81 20.50
CA MET A 66 -10.36 1.69 20.03
C MET A 66 -9.51 2.27 21.17
N LYS A 67 -10.07 2.41 22.38
CA LYS A 67 -9.36 2.88 23.58
C LYS A 67 -8.39 1.83 24.13
N THR A 68 -8.71 0.55 23.96
CA THR A 68 -7.88 -0.57 24.42
C THR A 68 -6.64 -0.73 23.52
N ILE A 69 -6.81 -0.63 22.20
CA ILE A 69 -5.71 -0.72 21.22
C ILE A 69 -4.66 0.39 21.39
N ARG A 70 -5.08 1.62 21.73
CA ARG A 70 -4.12 2.71 22.00
C ARG A 70 -3.27 2.44 23.23
N LYS A 71 -3.86 1.87 24.29
CA LYS A 71 -3.16 1.56 25.54
C LYS A 71 -2.06 0.52 25.33
N GLU A 72 -2.36 -0.54 24.58
CA GLU A 72 -1.38 -1.58 24.27
C GLU A 72 -0.20 -1.09 23.42
N LYS A 73 -0.39 -0.02 22.64
CA LYS A 73 0.66 0.55 21.79
C LYS A 73 1.59 1.52 22.53
N ASP A 74 1.11 2.11 23.63
CA ASP A 74 1.90 3.01 24.49
C ASP A 74 2.71 2.23 25.56
N ASP A 75 2.31 0.99 25.85
CA ASP A 75 2.96 0.10 26.83
C ASP A 75 4.05 -0.82 26.22
N LEU A 76 4.44 -0.62 24.95
CA LEU A 76 5.39 -1.46 24.18
C LEU A 76 6.60 -0.68 23.65
#